data_AF-A0A3B8JJ91-F1
#
_entry.id   AF-A0A3B8JJ91-F1
#
_cell.length_a   1.000
_cell.length_b   1.000
_cell.length_c   1.000
_cell.angle_alpha   90.00
_cell.angle_beta   90.00
_cell.angle_gamma   90.00
#
_symmetry.space_group_name_H-M   'P 1'
#
loop_
_entity.id
_entity.type
_entity.pdbx_description
1 polymer ?
#
loop_
_entity_poly.entity_id
_entity_poly.type
_entity_poly.pdbx_seq_one_letter_code
_entity_poly.pdbx_strand_id
1 'polypeptide(L)'
;MVRELERERQTGDFPETAPAANPVFFRTYSRRTPEGRESWDEVCDRTIRGLSELGKLTREETALLNRMMRQLKSLPSGRWLWVGGIDWIKKQENFSGAYNCTSTNAVDWQAFGLMMDLAMMGCGTGAVLEPQYINQLPPIRNHLSVNVQGVLGSTPVSKRREFTEVKIEGNQVCINVGDSRQGWVESYQALLELSTDERFSSCVNVSIDLSDVRAAGELLKGFGGVANPVKLPELYERCSSILNKAVGRQLNSVECCLLVDEAAACVVAGNIRRSAGMRQFISDDELGANAKDNLWQQDESGNWRIDPERDSLRMANHTRVFHRKPTLDECIDAVRKQYYSGEGAIQWAGEAVARANVDVLNTEDKKCKFLNLYNQNPVEAGAYLKQLKDSINPEELEHRMGRFALNPCGK
;
A
#
# COMPACT_ATOMS: atom_id res chain seq x y z
N MET A 1 44.62 -23.85 -22.61
CA MET A 1 43.71 -24.32 -23.68
C MET A 1 42.30 -24.27 -23.10
N VAL A 2 41.65 -23.10 -23.20
CA VAL A 2 40.26 -22.93 -22.75
C VAL A 2 39.40 -23.59 -23.82
N ARG A 3 38.67 -24.65 -23.46
CA ARG A 3 37.68 -25.25 -24.36
C ARG A 3 36.62 -24.17 -24.61
N GLU A 4 36.62 -23.61 -25.81
CA GLU A 4 35.48 -22.90 -26.36
C GLU A 4 34.34 -23.91 -26.47
N LEU A 5 33.48 -23.94 -25.46
CA LEU A 5 32.18 -24.59 -25.56
C LEU A 5 31.35 -23.69 -26.48
N GLU A 6 31.15 -24.12 -27.73
CA GLU A 6 30.10 -23.58 -28.59
C GLU A 6 28.76 -23.72 -27.84
N ARG A 7 28.30 -22.61 -27.25
CA ARG A 7 26.94 -22.51 -26.75
C ARG A 7 26.05 -22.29 -27.95
N GLU A 8 25.33 -23.32 -28.38
CA GLU A 8 24.12 -23.12 -29.18
C GLU A 8 23.19 -22.18 -28.40
N ARG A 9 23.18 -20.90 -28.78
CA ARG A 9 22.23 -19.93 -28.24
C ARG A 9 20.89 -20.25 -28.85
N GLN A 10 20.04 -20.94 -28.08
CA GLN A 10 18.61 -20.99 -28.38
C GLN A 10 18.13 -19.54 -28.55
N THR A 11 17.57 -19.23 -29.71
CA THR A 11 16.83 -18.00 -29.95
C THR A 11 15.66 -17.99 -28.97
N GLY A 12 15.84 -17.39 -27.79
CA GLY A 12 14.79 -17.32 -26.79
C GLY A 12 13.62 -16.46 -27.26
N ASP A 13 12.49 -16.55 -26.55
CA ASP A 13 11.28 -15.75 -26.80
C ASP A 13 11.50 -14.22 -26.66
N PHE A 14 12.71 -13.79 -26.34
CA PHE A 14 13.08 -12.40 -26.07
C PHE A 14 14.22 -11.95 -27.00
N PRO A 15 14.22 -10.67 -27.44
CA PRO A 15 15.27 -10.10 -28.28
C PRO A 15 16.66 -10.23 -27.65
N GLU A 16 17.68 -10.46 -28.47
CA GLU A 16 19.08 -10.51 -28.02
C GLU A 16 19.55 -9.21 -27.35
N THR A 17 18.95 -8.08 -27.73
CA THR A 17 19.19 -6.76 -27.11
C THR A 17 18.68 -6.66 -25.67
N ALA A 18 17.92 -7.66 -25.18
CA ALA A 18 17.38 -7.72 -23.84
C ALA A 18 17.91 -8.94 -23.07
N PRO A 19 19.22 -9.03 -22.79
CA PRO A 19 19.86 -10.24 -22.24
C PRO A 19 19.34 -10.64 -20.85
N ALA A 20 18.77 -9.70 -20.10
CA ALA A 20 18.17 -9.96 -18.78
C ALA A 20 16.69 -10.36 -18.83
N ALA A 21 16.02 -10.26 -19.99
CA ALA A 21 14.58 -10.48 -20.08
C ALA A 21 14.17 -11.90 -19.69
N ASN A 22 14.87 -12.91 -20.24
CA ASN A 22 14.58 -14.31 -19.96
C ASN A 22 14.68 -14.68 -18.46
N PRO A 23 15.81 -14.41 -17.75
CA PRO A 23 15.88 -14.72 -16.33
C PRO A 23 14.89 -13.88 -15.48
N VAL A 24 14.60 -12.63 -15.86
CA VAL A 24 13.62 -11.80 -15.16
C VAL A 24 12.20 -12.35 -15.34
N PHE A 25 11.83 -12.78 -16.55
CA PHE A 25 10.55 -13.40 -16.86
C PHE A 25 10.30 -14.63 -15.99
N PHE A 26 11.22 -15.60 -16.03
CA PHE A 26 11.07 -16.83 -15.26
C PHE A 26 11.07 -16.59 -13.75
N ARG A 27 11.84 -15.61 -13.26
CA ARG A 27 11.85 -15.28 -11.83
C ARG A 27 10.57 -14.57 -11.37
N THR A 28 9.93 -13.76 -12.22
CA THR A 28 8.97 -12.73 -11.78
C THR A 28 7.54 -12.95 -12.30
N TYR A 29 7.36 -13.44 -13.52
CA TYR A 29 6.06 -13.48 -14.20
C TYR A 29 5.60 -14.89 -14.56
N SER A 30 6.52 -15.80 -14.79
CA SER A 30 6.24 -17.22 -14.99
C SER A 30 5.77 -17.86 -13.68
N ARG A 31 4.53 -18.34 -13.64
CA ARG A 31 3.97 -19.04 -12.47
C ARG A 31 4.35 -20.51 -12.50
N ARG A 32 4.30 -21.17 -11.34
CA ARG A 32 4.46 -22.62 -11.22
C ARG A 32 3.09 -23.28 -11.39
N THR A 33 3.00 -24.21 -12.33
CA THR A 33 1.86 -25.11 -12.58
C THR A 33 2.25 -26.54 -12.19
N PRO A 34 1.30 -27.50 -12.16
CA PRO A 34 1.63 -28.92 -11.98
C PRO A 34 2.60 -29.46 -13.05
N GLU A 35 2.57 -28.91 -14.26
CA GLU A 35 3.37 -29.33 -15.42
C GLU A 35 4.75 -28.67 -15.47
N GLY A 36 4.97 -27.58 -14.71
CA GLY A 36 6.24 -26.87 -14.71
C GLY A 36 6.09 -25.38 -14.44
N ARG A 37 6.87 -24.57 -15.16
CA ARG A 37 6.79 -23.11 -15.13
C ARG A 37 6.21 -22.64 -16.45
N GLU A 38 5.33 -21.65 -16.41
CA GLU A 38 4.75 -21.05 -17.61
C GLU A 38 5.84 -20.50 -18.54
N SER A 39 5.74 -20.82 -19.82
CA SER A 39 6.44 -20.17 -20.94
C SER A 39 5.91 -18.75 -21.20
N TRP A 40 6.64 -17.97 -21.99
CA TRP A 40 6.20 -16.62 -22.36
C TRP A 40 4.85 -16.66 -23.11
N ASP A 41 4.68 -17.65 -23.98
CA ASP A 41 3.47 -17.85 -24.78
C ASP A 41 2.26 -18.16 -23.91
N GLU A 42 2.40 -19.04 -22.91
CA GLU A 42 1.32 -19.36 -21.97
C GLU A 42 0.91 -18.14 -21.14
N VAL A 43 1.89 -17.31 -20.72
CA VAL A 43 1.61 -16.05 -20.02
C VAL A 43 0.88 -15.07 -20.93
N CYS A 44 1.29 -14.93 -22.20
CA CYS A 44 0.56 -14.13 -23.18
C CYS A 44 -0.88 -14.61 -23.31
N ASP A 45 -1.09 -15.91 -23.52
CA ASP A 45 -2.42 -16.47 -23.76
C ASP A 45 -3.37 -16.25 -22.59
N ARG A 46 -2.95 -16.53 -21.35
CA ARG A 46 -3.84 -16.29 -20.19
C ARG A 46 -4.12 -14.82 -19.96
N THR A 47 -3.12 -13.95 -20.12
CA THR A 47 -3.28 -12.52 -19.81
C THR A 47 -4.15 -11.81 -20.85
N ILE A 48 -4.00 -12.16 -22.13
CA ILE A 48 -4.83 -11.65 -23.22
C ILE A 48 -6.27 -12.18 -23.10
N ARG A 49 -6.45 -13.47 -22.79
CA ARG A 49 -7.78 -14.03 -22.49
C ARG A 49 -8.45 -13.27 -21.35
N GLY A 50 -7.72 -13.03 -20.26
CA GLY A 50 -8.21 -12.25 -19.13
C GLY A 50 -8.62 -10.82 -19.51
N LEU A 51 -7.84 -10.12 -20.35
CA LEU A 51 -8.19 -8.78 -20.83
C LEU A 51 -9.40 -8.80 -21.77
N SER A 52 -9.48 -9.78 -22.65
CA SER A 52 -10.58 -9.95 -23.59
C SER A 52 -11.91 -10.20 -22.86
N GLU A 53 -11.91 -11.07 -21.85
CA GLU A 53 -13.06 -11.32 -20.97
C GLU A 53 -13.46 -10.05 -20.18
N LEU A 54 -12.48 -9.38 -19.54
CA LEU A 54 -12.74 -8.22 -18.69
C LEU A 54 -13.23 -7.01 -19.50
N GLY A 55 -12.55 -6.71 -20.60
CA GLY A 55 -12.82 -5.56 -21.47
C GLY A 55 -13.95 -5.80 -22.48
N LYS A 56 -14.47 -7.03 -22.57
CA LYS A 56 -15.43 -7.47 -23.60
C LYS A 56 -14.93 -7.15 -25.01
N LEU A 57 -13.65 -7.43 -25.25
CA LEU A 57 -12.94 -7.02 -26.47
C LEU A 57 -13.41 -7.81 -27.69
N THR A 58 -13.37 -7.20 -28.87
CA THR A 58 -13.66 -7.89 -30.13
C THR A 58 -12.53 -8.85 -30.50
N ARG A 59 -12.77 -9.70 -31.50
CA ARG A 59 -11.74 -10.61 -32.04
C ARG A 59 -10.56 -9.82 -32.63
N GLU A 60 -10.85 -8.72 -33.30
CA GLU A 60 -9.86 -7.85 -33.94
C GLU A 60 -8.99 -7.15 -32.88
N GLU A 61 -9.59 -6.62 -31.81
CA GLU A 61 -8.88 -6.04 -30.68
C GLU A 61 -8.01 -7.07 -29.97
N THR A 62 -8.55 -8.28 -29.74
CA THR A 62 -7.82 -9.39 -29.11
C THR A 62 -6.61 -9.81 -29.97
N ALA A 63 -6.78 -9.89 -31.29
CA ALA A 63 -5.69 -10.19 -32.23
C ALA A 63 -4.61 -9.10 -32.25
N LEU A 64 -5.01 -7.82 -32.15
CA LEU A 64 -4.09 -6.70 -32.04
C LEU A 64 -3.25 -6.78 -30.75
N LEU A 65 -3.90 -7.01 -29.59
CA LEU A 65 -3.21 -7.18 -28.31
C LEU A 65 -2.22 -8.33 -28.36
N ASN A 66 -2.63 -9.48 -28.91
CA ASN A 66 -1.77 -10.64 -29.07
C ASN A 66 -0.51 -10.33 -29.88
N ARG A 67 -0.68 -9.66 -31.04
CA ARG A 67 0.45 -9.25 -31.88
C ARG A 67 1.38 -8.28 -31.15
N MET A 68 0.83 -7.27 -30.45
CA MET A 68 1.64 -6.26 -29.76
C MET A 68 2.41 -6.84 -28.56
N MET A 69 1.78 -7.73 -27.80
CA MET A 69 2.38 -8.35 -26.63
C MET A 69 3.48 -9.34 -27.01
N ARG A 70 3.23 -10.22 -27.97
CA ARG A 70 4.24 -11.20 -28.44
C ARG A 70 5.43 -10.55 -29.14
N GLN A 71 5.22 -9.40 -29.79
CA GLN A 71 6.30 -8.59 -30.36
C GLN A 71 6.98 -7.67 -29.33
N LEU A 72 6.58 -7.74 -28.06
CA LEU A 72 7.07 -6.89 -26.95
C LEU A 72 6.97 -5.39 -27.22
N LYS A 73 5.99 -4.97 -28.03
CA LYS A 73 5.73 -3.55 -28.37
C LYS A 73 4.84 -2.85 -27.35
N SER A 74 3.97 -3.61 -26.69
CA SER A 74 3.10 -3.14 -25.62
C SER A 74 2.85 -4.31 -24.67
N LEU A 75 3.03 -4.08 -23.38
CA LEU A 75 2.82 -5.07 -22.33
C LEU A 75 1.80 -4.54 -21.33
N PRO A 76 0.95 -5.40 -20.76
CA PRO A 76 0.18 -5.02 -19.61
C PRO A 76 1.10 -4.84 -18.39
N SER A 77 0.57 -4.30 -17.30
CA SER A 77 1.36 -4.08 -16.10
C SER A 77 1.99 -5.38 -15.59
N GLY A 78 3.14 -5.28 -14.88
CA GLY A 78 3.77 -6.46 -14.27
C GLY A 78 2.84 -7.22 -13.30
N ARG A 79 1.84 -6.54 -12.70
CA ARG A 79 0.80 -7.22 -11.93
C ARG A 79 -0.11 -8.03 -12.81
N TRP A 80 -0.60 -7.46 -13.91
CA TRP A 80 -1.46 -8.20 -14.82
C TRP A 80 -0.71 -9.37 -15.47
N LEU A 81 0.60 -9.23 -15.75
CA LEU A 81 1.43 -10.37 -16.14
C LEU A 81 1.44 -11.49 -15.09
N TRP A 82 1.32 -11.17 -13.80
CA TRP A 82 1.30 -12.15 -12.71
C TRP A 82 -0.08 -12.75 -12.41
N VAL A 83 -1.16 -11.95 -12.45
CA VAL A 83 -2.51 -12.37 -12.02
C VAL A 83 -3.55 -12.39 -13.14
N GLY A 84 -3.24 -11.86 -14.32
CA GLY A 84 -4.19 -11.78 -15.42
C GLY A 84 -4.61 -13.18 -15.91
N GLY A 85 -5.92 -13.42 -15.96
CA GLY A 85 -6.51 -14.63 -16.54
C GLY A 85 -6.46 -15.90 -15.69
N ILE A 86 -6.04 -15.82 -14.42
CA ILE A 86 -6.10 -16.94 -13.47
C ILE A 86 -7.37 -16.84 -12.61
N ASP A 87 -7.83 -17.96 -12.05
CA ASP A 87 -9.08 -17.97 -11.26
C ASP A 87 -9.00 -17.11 -9.99
N TRP A 88 -7.80 -16.89 -9.45
CA TRP A 88 -7.60 -16.03 -8.27
C TRP A 88 -8.15 -14.61 -8.49
N ILE A 89 -7.88 -13.98 -9.65
CA ILE A 89 -8.33 -12.60 -9.92
C ILE A 89 -9.82 -12.51 -10.27
N LYS A 90 -10.46 -13.64 -10.61
CA LYS A 90 -11.89 -13.70 -10.92
C LYS A 90 -12.77 -13.64 -9.67
N LYS A 91 -12.19 -13.86 -8.49
CA LYS A 91 -12.92 -13.78 -7.22
C LYS A 91 -13.09 -12.33 -6.79
N GLN A 92 -14.31 -11.98 -6.35
CA GLN A 92 -14.66 -10.61 -6.01
C GLN A 92 -13.77 -10.02 -4.93
N GLU A 93 -13.36 -10.82 -3.94
CA GLU A 93 -12.50 -10.38 -2.85
C GLU A 93 -11.05 -10.06 -3.28
N ASN A 94 -10.65 -10.40 -4.51
CA ASN A 94 -9.29 -10.22 -5.01
C ASN A 94 -9.19 -9.19 -6.15
N PHE A 95 -10.29 -8.53 -6.55
CA PHE A 95 -10.31 -7.65 -7.73
C PHE A 95 -9.27 -6.51 -7.64
N SER A 96 -9.05 -5.97 -6.43
CA SER A 96 -8.06 -4.93 -6.15
C SER A 96 -6.63 -5.43 -6.42
N GLY A 97 -6.43 -6.75 -6.41
CA GLY A 97 -5.25 -7.45 -6.88
C GLY A 97 -4.91 -7.21 -8.36
N ALA A 98 -5.80 -6.64 -9.18
CA ALA A 98 -5.44 -6.20 -10.54
C ALA A 98 -4.71 -4.85 -10.55
N TYR A 99 -4.83 -4.07 -9.48
CA TYR A 99 -4.25 -2.75 -9.35
C TYR A 99 -2.89 -2.81 -8.63
N ASN A 100 -1.92 -2.06 -9.14
CA ASN A 100 -0.57 -2.04 -8.60
C ASN A 100 -0.43 -1.17 -7.35
N CYS A 101 -1.18 -0.07 -7.30
CA CYS A 101 -1.00 1.00 -6.35
C CYS A 101 -2.37 1.60 -5.98
N THR A 102 -2.51 2.04 -4.74
CA THR A 102 -3.70 2.72 -4.20
C THR A 102 -3.31 4.01 -3.49
N SER A 103 -4.28 4.88 -3.24
CA SER A 103 -4.18 5.95 -2.25
C SER A 103 -5.44 5.94 -1.38
N THR A 104 -5.26 6.04 -0.07
CA THR A 104 -6.36 5.98 0.91
C THR A 104 -6.25 7.14 1.89
N ASN A 105 -7.37 7.81 2.17
CA ASN A 105 -7.45 8.81 3.24
C ASN A 105 -7.63 8.09 4.59
N ALA A 106 -6.80 8.40 5.58
CA ALA A 106 -6.86 7.72 6.89
C ALA A 106 -7.93 8.33 7.79
N VAL A 107 -9.20 8.01 7.52
CA VAL A 107 -10.38 8.58 8.21
C VAL A 107 -10.90 7.75 9.38
N ASP A 108 -10.68 6.44 9.36
CA ASP A 108 -11.17 5.48 10.36
C ASP A 108 -10.26 4.24 10.43
N TRP A 109 -10.53 3.30 11.36
CA TRP A 109 -9.76 2.06 11.48
C TRP A 109 -9.94 1.11 10.29
N GLN A 110 -11.06 1.20 9.58
CA GLN A 110 -11.29 0.42 8.35
C GLN A 110 -10.31 0.83 7.25
N ALA A 111 -9.94 2.11 7.16
CA ALA A 111 -8.92 2.59 6.23
C ALA A 111 -7.55 1.94 6.50
N PHE A 112 -7.17 1.75 7.77
CA PHE A 112 -5.93 1.05 8.14
C PHE A 112 -5.99 -0.43 7.79
N GLY A 113 -7.11 -1.10 8.09
CA GLY A 113 -7.36 -2.48 7.70
C GLY A 113 -7.29 -2.67 6.17
N LEU A 114 -7.94 -1.78 5.41
CA LEU A 114 -7.91 -1.75 3.95
C LEU A 114 -6.48 -1.60 3.41
N MET A 115 -5.66 -0.72 3.99
CA MET A 115 -4.27 -0.57 3.57
C MET A 115 -3.45 -1.84 3.82
N MET A 116 -3.62 -2.50 4.97
CA MET A 116 -2.98 -3.80 5.22
C MET A 116 -3.45 -4.85 4.20
N ASP A 117 -4.75 -4.89 3.92
CA ASP A 117 -5.36 -5.83 2.98
C ASP A 117 -4.79 -5.68 1.56
N LEU A 118 -4.73 -4.45 1.07
CA LEU A 118 -4.17 -4.10 -0.22
C LEU A 118 -2.67 -4.45 -0.28
N ALA A 119 -1.92 -4.18 0.79
CA ALA A 119 -0.52 -4.58 0.88
C ALA A 119 -0.35 -6.11 0.81
N MET A 120 -1.24 -6.90 1.43
CA MET A 120 -1.21 -8.37 1.38
C MET A 120 -1.51 -8.93 -0.02
N MET A 121 -2.16 -8.16 -0.88
CA MET A 121 -2.29 -8.46 -2.32
C MET A 121 -1.12 -7.95 -3.17
N GLY A 122 -0.08 -7.44 -2.51
CA GLY A 122 1.14 -6.89 -3.11
C GLY A 122 0.96 -5.51 -3.74
N CYS A 123 -0.14 -4.80 -3.42
CA CYS A 123 -0.40 -3.44 -3.86
C CYS A 123 0.48 -2.44 -3.07
N GLY A 124 1.05 -1.45 -3.74
CA GLY A 124 1.68 -0.32 -3.06
C GLY A 124 0.62 0.58 -2.43
N THR A 125 0.84 1.04 -1.20
CA THR A 125 -0.15 1.80 -0.43
C THR A 125 0.26 3.26 -0.26
N GLY A 126 -0.54 4.16 -0.83
CA GLY A 126 -0.54 5.58 -0.51
C GLY A 126 -1.47 5.85 0.68
N ALA A 127 -1.04 6.71 1.61
CA ALA A 127 -1.87 7.18 2.72
C ALA A 127 -1.82 8.71 2.80
N VAL A 128 -2.99 9.35 2.84
CA VAL A 128 -3.10 10.79 3.11
C VAL A 128 -3.35 10.98 4.60
N LEU A 129 -2.35 11.53 5.29
CA LEU A 129 -2.29 11.68 6.75
C LEU A 129 -2.44 13.15 7.16
N GLU A 130 -3.31 13.87 6.45
CA GLU A 130 -3.59 15.28 6.73
C GLU A 130 -4.62 15.44 7.85
N PRO A 131 -4.57 16.55 8.63
CA PRO A 131 -5.48 16.79 9.75
C PRO A 131 -6.97 16.63 9.41
N GLN A 132 -7.40 17.03 8.22
CA GLN A 132 -8.80 16.89 7.78
C GLN A 132 -9.30 15.43 7.74
N TYR A 133 -8.39 14.46 7.63
CA TYR A 133 -8.71 13.03 7.65
C TYR A 133 -8.41 12.42 9.02
N ILE A 134 -7.18 12.57 9.53
CA ILE A 134 -6.78 11.88 10.76
C ILE A 134 -7.49 12.40 12.01
N ASN A 135 -7.97 13.65 12.02
CA ASN A 135 -8.77 14.17 13.14
C ASN A 135 -10.19 13.58 13.21
N GLN A 136 -10.59 12.77 12.24
CA GLN A 136 -11.84 11.99 12.30
C GLN A 136 -11.67 10.72 13.16
N LEU A 137 -10.43 10.27 13.40
CA LEU A 137 -10.15 9.14 14.29
C LEU A 137 -10.54 9.51 15.73
N PRO A 138 -11.12 8.58 16.52
CA PRO A 138 -11.42 8.86 17.91
C PRO A 138 -10.13 9.09 18.71
N PRO A 139 -10.17 9.87 19.80
CA PRO A 139 -9.07 9.88 20.75
C PRO A 139 -8.84 8.48 21.30
N ILE A 140 -7.58 8.11 21.53
CA ILE A 140 -7.23 6.84 22.16
C ILE A 140 -7.67 6.90 23.62
N ARG A 141 -8.40 5.89 24.08
CA ARG A 141 -9.01 5.86 25.42
C ARG A 141 -8.54 4.69 26.25
N ASN A 142 -8.22 3.58 25.61
CA ASN A 142 -7.94 2.33 26.28
C ASN A 142 -6.44 2.04 26.24
N HIS A 143 -5.86 1.84 27.41
CA HIS A 143 -4.54 1.23 27.51
C HIS A 143 -4.67 -0.27 27.22
N LEU A 144 -3.92 -0.78 26.25
CA LEU A 144 -3.93 -2.17 25.83
C LEU A 144 -2.74 -2.93 26.45
N SER A 145 -3.03 -3.96 27.25
CA SER A 145 -2.03 -4.91 27.74
C SER A 145 -2.06 -6.15 26.85
N VAL A 146 -1.19 -6.18 25.83
CA VAL A 146 -1.15 -7.26 24.83
C VAL A 146 -0.27 -8.42 25.30
N ASN A 147 -0.79 -9.64 25.18
CA ASN A 147 -0.05 -10.89 25.33
C ASN A 147 -0.25 -11.72 24.05
N VAL A 148 0.84 -11.98 23.33
CA VAL A 148 0.83 -12.85 22.15
C VAL A 148 1.16 -14.27 22.55
N GLN A 149 0.28 -15.21 22.20
CA GLN A 149 0.38 -16.63 22.52
C GLN A 149 0.08 -17.49 21.28
N GLY A 150 0.27 -18.80 21.44
CA GLY A 150 0.09 -19.76 20.35
C GLY A 150 1.33 -19.90 19.48
N VAL A 151 1.66 -21.15 19.15
CA VAL A 151 2.80 -21.45 18.27
C VAL A 151 2.28 -21.50 16.84
N LEU A 152 2.90 -20.73 15.93
CA LEU A 152 2.56 -20.74 14.51
C LEU A 152 2.55 -22.18 13.95
N GLY A 153 1.47 -22.55 13.28
CA GLY A 153 1.28 -23.86 12.68
C GLY A 153 0.93 -24.99 13.66
N SER A 154 0.68 -24.68 14.94
CA SER A 154 0.33 -25.70 15.95
C SER A 154 -1.06 -26.29 15.75
N THR A 155 -2.04 -25.50 15.28
CA THR A 155 -3.35 -26.05 14.90
C THR A 155 -3.22 -26.85 13.60
N PRO A 156 -3.71 -28.11 13.56
CA PRO A 156 -3.75 -28.90 12.33
C PRO A 156 -4.50 -28.18 11.21
N VAL A 157 -4.00 -28.27 9.97
CA VAL A 157 -4.54 -27.55 8.80
C VAL A 157 -6.07 -27.65 8.67
N SER A 158 -6.66 -28.81 8.95
CA SER A 158 -8.11 -29.05 8.86
C SER A 158 -8.94 -28.37 9.96
N LYS A 159 -8.30 -27.83 10.99
CA LYS A 159 -8.94 -27.18 12.16
C LYS A 159 -8.64 -25.69 12.26
N ARG A 160 -7.75 -25.15 11.42
CA ARG A 160 -7.40 -23.72 11.42
C ARG A 160 -8.63 -22.90 11.05
N ARG A 161 -8.93 -21.85 11.80
CA ARG A 161 -9.94 -20.86 11.41
C ARG A 161 -9.45 -20.09 10.19
N GLU A 162 -10.35 -19.76 9.28
CA GLU A 162 -10.03 -18.88 8.15
C GLU A 162 -10.11 -17.40 8.56
N PHE A 163 -11.13 -17.04 9.33
CA PHE A 163 -11.42 -15.69 9.78
C PHE A 163 -11.05 -15.50 11.25
N THR A 164 -10.80 -14.26 11.64
CA THR A 164 -10.47 -13.92 13.02
C THR A 164 -11.73 -13.93 13.88
N GLU A 165 -11.62 -14.51 15.07
CA GLU A 165 -12.67 -14.51 16.08
C GLU A 165 -12.25 -13.61 17.25
N VAL A 166 -13.08 -12.63 17.60
CA VAL A 166 -12.84 -11.72 18.73
C VAL A 166 -13.87 -12.00 19.82
N LYS A 167 -13.40 -12.41 21.01
CA LYS A 167 -14.23 -12.66 22.20
C LYS A 167 -13.94 -11.61 23.25
N ILE A 168 -15.00 -11.00 23.79
CA ILE A 168 -14.90 -9.93 24.77
C ILE A 168 -15.66 -10.36 26.04
N GLU A 169 -14.95 -10.43 27.16
CA GLU A 169 -15.49 -10.75 28.48
C GLU A 169 -15.01 -9.70 29.49
N GLY A 170 -15.83 -8.66 29.71
CA GLY A 170 -15.42 -7.51 30.51
C GLY A 170 -14.22 -6.80 29.85
N ASN A 171 -13.10 -6.67 30.58
CA ASN A 171 -11.84 -6.11 30.06
C ASN A 171 -10.85 -7.17 29.57
N GLN A 172 -11.29 -8.42 29.40
CA GLN A 172 -10.51 -9.49 28.80
C GLN A 172 -10.96 -9.67 27.36
N VAL A 173 -10.02 -9.57 26.42
CA VAL A 173 -10.28 -9.76 24.99
C VAL A 173 -9.38 -10.87 24.48
N CYS A 174 -9.96 -11.85 23.79
CA CYS A 174 -9.23 -12.89 23.10
C CYS A 174 -9.43 -12.73 21.59
N ILE A 175 -8.34 -12.56 20.85
CA ILE A 175 -8.32 -12.51 19.38
C ILE A 175 -7.70 -13.82 18.88
N ASN A 176 -8.52 -14.73 18.38
CA ASN A 176 -8.05 -15.93 17.69
C ASN A 176 -7.82 -15.60 16.22
N VAL A 177 -6.57 -15.50 15.79
CA VAL A 177 -6.21 -14.98 14.46
C VAL A 177 -6.42 -16.04 13.38
N GLY A 178 -7.20 -15.71 12.35
CA GLY A 178 -7.49 -16.61 11.23
C GLY A 178 -6.30 -16.81 10.28
N ASP A 179 -6.20 -18.01 9.68
CA ASP A 179 -5.19 -18.40 8.69
C ASP A 179 -5.50 -17.92 7.26
N SER A 180 -5.88 -16.66 7.12
CA SER A 180 -6.16 -16.03 5.82
C SER A 180 -5.70 -14.57 5.80
N ARG A 181 -5.68 -13.98 4.60
CA ARG A 181 -5.45 -12.53 4.44
C ARG A 181 -6.47 -11.74 5.27
N GLN A 182 -7.74 -12.09 5.15
CA GLN A 182 -8.84 -11.48 5.89
C GLN A 182 -8.66 -11.63 7.40
N GLY A 183 -8.30 -12.83 7.89
CA GLY A 183 -8.04 -13.07 9.31
C GLY A 183 -6.95 -12.14 9.86
N TRP A 184 -5.85 -11.95 9.13
CA TRP A 184 -4.78 -11.05 9.57
C TRP A 184 -5.25 -9.59 9.63
N VAL A 185 -5.93 -9.13 8.58
CA VAL A 185 -6.50 -7.77 8.50
C VAL A 185 -7.48 -7.51 9.63
N GLU A 186 -8.43 -8.43 9.85
CA GLU A 186 -9.43 -8.37 10.92
C GLU A 186 -8.77 -8.31 12.30
N SER A 187 -7.71 -9.10 12.54
CA SER A 187 -7.02 -9.08 13.84
C SER A 187 -6.27 -7.78 14.09
N TYR A 188 -5.66 -7.19 13.06
CA TYR A 188 -4.99 -5.91 13.14
C TYR A 188 -6.00 -4.79 13.38
N GLN A 189 -7.07 -4.74 12.58
CA GLN A 189 -8.14 -3.75 12.74
C GLN A 189 -8.81 -3.86 14.11
N ALA A 190 -9.09 -5.08 14.58
CA ALA A 190 -9.67 -5.30 15.90
C ALA A 190 -8.79 -4.71 17.02
N LEU A 191 -7.46 -4.89 16.96
CA LEU A 191 -6.55 -4.27 17.94
C LEU A 191 -6.66 -2.74 17.93
N LEU A 192 -6.73 -2.11 16.75
CA LEU A 192 -6.89 -0.66 16.63
C LEU A 192 -8.24 -0.21 17.21
N GLU A 193 -9.33 -0.90 16.87
CA GLU A 193 -10.67 -0.58 17.36
C GLU A 193 -10.77 -0.66 18.89
N LEU A 194 -10.14 -1.67 19.51
CA LEU A 194 -10.08 -1.82 20.96
C LEU A 194 -9.45 -0.60 21.65
N SER A 195 -8.55 0.13 21.00
CA SER A 195 -7.91 1.32 21.60
C SER A 195 -8.86 2.50 21.79
N THR A 196 -9.98 2.51 21.06
CA THR A 196 -10.98 3.59 21.04
C THR A 196 -12.38 3.16 21.48
N ASP A 197 -12.58 1.87 21.72
CA ASP A 197 -13.89 1.30 22.06
C ASP A 197 -14.42 1.81 23.41
N GLU A 198 -15.58 2.44 23.37
CA GLU A 198 -16.19 3.10 24.54
C GLU A 198 -16.74 2.14 25.58
N ARG A 199 -16.83 0.85 25.26
CA ARG A 199 -17.32 -0.18 26.20
C ARG A 199 -16.35 -0.42 27.35
N PHE A 200 -15.07 -0.09 27.18
CA PHE A 200 -14.04 -0.27 28.19
C PHE A 200 -13.87 1.00 29.03
N SER A 201 -13.63 0.82 30.33
CA SER A 201 -13.44 1.90 31.29
C SER A 201 -12.11 1.80 32.05
N SER A 202 -11.30 0.80 31.73
CA SER A 202 -9.99 0.55 32.33
C SER A 202 -9.07 -0.17 31.33
N CYS A 203 -7.86 -0.53 31.77
CA CYS A 203 -6.93 -1.32 30.96
C CYS A 203 -7.60 -2.56 30.36
N VAL A 204 -7.41 -2.77 29.05
CA VAL A 204 -7.93 -3.91 28.29
C VAL A 204 -6.80 -4.93 28.16
N ASN A 205 -7.02 -6.13 28.68
CA ASN A 205 -6.08 -7.24 28.56
C ASN A 205 -6.41 -8.00 27.28
N VAL A 206 -5.48 -7.99 26.32
CA VAL A 206 -5.70 -8.55 24.98
C VAL A 206 -4.78 -9.76 24.80
N SER A 207 -5.38 -10.94 24.71
CA SER A 207 -4.70 -12.18 24.36
C SER A 207 -4.81 -12.42 22.86
N ILE A 208 -3.69 -12.42 22.15
CA ILE A 208 -3.62 -12.71 20.71
C ILE A 208 -3.18 -14.15 20.53
N ASP A 209 -4.02 -15.01 19.99
CA ASP A 209 -3.70 -16.42 19.72
C ASP A 209 -3.41 -16.66 18.24
N LEU A 210 -2.16 -17.02 17.94
CA LEU A 210 -1.65 -17.26 16.59
C LEU A 210 -1.59 -18.75 16.21
N SER A 211 -2.15 -19.65 17.03
CA SER A 211 -2.05 -21.11 16.83
C SER A 211 -2.59 -21.57 15.47
N ASP A 212 -3.61 -20.88 14.96
CA ASP A 212 -4.25 -21.17 13.68
C ASP A 212 -3.43 -20.69 12.48
N VAL A 213 -2.58 -19.67 12.64
CA VAL A 213 -1.78 -19.12 11.55
C VAL A 213 -0.72 -20.11 11.11
N ARG A 214 -0.65 -20.39 9.80
CA ARG A 214 0.32 -21.32 9.20
C ARG A 214 1.78 -21.00 9.52
N ALA A 215 2.64 -22.01 9.48
CA ALA A 215 4.08 -21.83 9.68
C ALA A 215 4.77 -21.20 8.45
N ALA A 216 5.98 -20.65 8.68
CA ALA A 216 6.82 -20.17 7.59
C ALA A 216 7.17 -21.31 6.61
N GLY A 217 7.11 -21.03 5.30
CA GLY A 217 7.40 -22.00 4.24
C GLY A 217 6.17 -22.73 3.68
N GLU A 218 5.00 -22.66 4.33
CA GLU A 218 3.76 -23.24 3.79
C GLU A 218 3.33 -22.52 2.49
N LEU A 219 2.91 -23.28 1.47
CA LEU A 219 2.54 -22.72 0.16
C LEU A 219 1.26 -21.89 0.22
N LEU A 220 1.27 -20.71 -0.42
CA LEU A 220 0.08 -19.87 -0.55
C LEU A 220 -0.78 -20.34 -1.73
N LYS A 221 -2.04 -20.70 -1.44
CA LYS A 221 -3.02 -21.04 -2.47
C LYS A 221 -3.43 -19.79 -3.25
N GLY A 222 -3.49 -19.89 -4.58
CA GLY A 222 -4.00 -18.81 -5.44
C GLY A 222 -2.93 -17.80 -5.87
N PHE A 223 -2.48 -16.91 -4.99
CA PHE A 223 -1.54 -15.83 -5.37
C PHE A 223 -0.18 -16.36 -5.82
N GLY A 224 0.29 -17.45 -5.18
CA GLY A 224 1.62 -18.06 -5.37
C GLY A 224 2.61 -17.63 -4.30
N GLY A 225 3.72 -18.37 -4.14
CA GLY A 225 4.74 -18.13 -3.12
C GLY A 225 4.58 -18.99 -1.85
N VAL A 226 5.32 -18.62 -0.81
CA VAL A 226 5.33 -19.29 0.51
C VAL A 226 5.04 -18.27 1.61
N ALA A 227 4.36 -18.70 2.67
CA ALA A 227 4.04 -17.87 3.83
C ALA A 227 5.27 -17.56 4.68
N ASN A 228 5.30 -16.39 5.32
CA ASN A 228 6.31 -16.05 6.31
C ASN A 228 5.75 -15.15 7.45
N PRO A 229 5.04 -15.72 8.44
CA PRO A 229 4.36 -14.95 9.49
C PRO A 229 5.26 -14.43 10.61
N VAL A 230 6.59 -14.51 10.47
CA VAL A 230 7.53 -14.27 11.58
C VAL A 230 7.44 -12.88 12.22
N LYS A 231 6.90 -11.88 11.51
CA LYS A 231 6.70 -10.52 12.02
C LYS A 231 5.30 -10.25 12.57
N LEU A 232 4.36 -11.18 12.37
CA LEU A 232 2.99 -11.02 12.87
C LEU A 232 2.91 -10.91 14.39
N PRO A 233 3.68 -11.67 15.21
CA PRO A 233 3.69 -11.47 16.66
C PRO A 233 4.13 -10.05 17.07
N GLU A 234 5.21 -9.54 16.46
CA GLU A 234 5.78 -8.22 16.78
C GLU A 234 4.82 -7.08 16.42
N LEU A 235 3.98 -7.25 15.39
CA LEU A 235 3.00 -6.25 14.96
C LEU A 235 2.10 -5.79 16.12
N TYR A 236 1.56 -6.72 16.91
CA TYR A 236 0.62 -6.37 17.99
C TYR A 236 1.30 -5.61 19.14
N GLU A 237 2.54 -5.96 19.47
CA GLU A 237 3.34 -5.27 20.48
C GLU A 237 3.69 -3.85 20.02
N ARG A 238 4.08 -3.68 18.75
CA ARG A 238 4.40 -2.37 18.18
C ARG A 238 3.18 -1.46 18.12
N CYS A 239 2.07 -1.96 17.59
CA CYS A 239 0.83 -1.20 17.51
C CYS A 239 0.33 -0.79 18.90
N SER A 240 0.29 -1.71 19.87
CA SER A 240 -0.13 -1.37 21.24
C SER A 240 0.80 -0.35 21.91
N SER A 241 2.12 -0.43 21.70
CA SER A 241 3.06 0.59 22.19
C SER A 241 2.77 1.98 21.63
N ILE A 242 2.53 2.09 20.32
CA ILE A 242 2.17 3.37 19.66
C ILE A 242 0.85 3.90 20.23
N LEU A 243 -0.19 3.07 20.28
CA LEU A 243 -1.51 3.45 20.77
C LEU A 243 -1.46 3.88 22.24
N ASN A 244 -0.76 3.13 23.10
CA ASN A 244 -0.67 3.41 24.53
C ASN A 244 0.00 4.76 24.84
N LYS A 245 0.95 5.21 24.00
CA LYS A 245 1.58 6.55 24.10
C LYS A 245 0.61 7.71 23.78
N ALA A 246 -0.54 7.41 23.18
CA ALA A 246 -1.56 8.38 22.81
C ALA A 246 -2.83 8.34 23.67
N VAL A 247 -2.89 7.49 24.72
CA VAL A 247 -4.04 7.45 25.64
C VAL A 247 -4.36 8.85 26.17
N GLY A 248 -5.62 9.27 26.00
CA GLY A 248 -6.13 10.59 26.37
C GLY A 248 -6.09 11.63 25.26
N ARG A 249 -5.60 11.30 24.05
CA ARG A 249 -5.54 12.22 22.90
C ARG A 249 -5.76 11.49 21.58
N GLN A 250 -5.96 12.26 20.50
CA GLN A 250 -5.91 11.72 19.14
C GLN A 250 -4.46 11.39 18.75
N LEU A 251 -4.32 10.45 17.81
CA LEU A 251 -3.04 10.17 17.18
C LEU A 251 -2.57 11.38 16.38
N ASN A 252 -1.26 11.62 16.37
CA ASN A 252 -0.66 12.54 15.41
C ASN A 252 -0.38 11.81 14.08
N SER A 253 -0.01 12.58 13.06
CA SER A 253 0.25 12.05 11.71
C SER A 253 1.37 11.01 11.65
N VAL A 254 2.42 11.15 12.49
CA VAL A 254 3.54 10.20 12.55
C VAL A 254 3.11 8.90 13.20
N GLU A 255 2.27 8.94 14.24
CA GLU A 255 1.71 7.73 14.86
C GLU A 255 0.78 7.00 13.90
N CYS A 256 -0.06 7.73 13.15
CA CYS A 256 -0.83 7.15 12.05
C CYS A 256 0.09 6.50 11.00
N CYS A 257 1.18 7.19 10.61
CA CYS A 257 2.17 6.67 9.67
C CYS A 257 2.77 5.35 10.15
N LEU A 258 3.23 5.32 11.40
CA LEU A 258 3.83 4.13 12.02
C LEU A 258 2.85 2.96 12.03
N LEU A 259 1.59 3.16 12.41
CA LEU A 259 0.58 2.08 12.37
C LEU A 259 0.44 1.46 10.96
N VAL A 260 0.36 2.29 9.92
CA VAL A 260 0.30 1.80 8.53
C VAL A 260 1.59 1.08 8.13
N ASP A 261 2.74 1.60 8.55
CA ASP A 261 4.05 1.06 8.17
C ASP A 261 4.44 -0.20 8.95
N GLU A 262 3.99 -0.37 10.20
CA GLU A 262 4.12 -1.61 10.95
C GLU A 262 3.35 -2.75 10.27
N ALA A 263 2.10 -2.48 9.85
CA ALA A 263 1.32 -3.42 9.06
C ALA A 263 2.05 -3.76 7.74
N ALA A 264 2.59 -2.77 7.04
CA ALA A 264 3.35 -2.99 5.81
C ALA A 264 4.64 -3.80 6.05
N ALA A 265 5.37 -3.53 7.13
CA ALA A 265 6.58 -4.26 7.51
C ALA A 265 6.28 -5.74 7.79
N CYS A 266 5.18 -6.01 8.51
CA CYS A 266 4.68 -7.37 8.73
C CYS A 266 4.39 -8.11 7.42
N VAL A 267 3.69 -7.45 6.49
CA VAL A 267 3.33 -8.02 5.18
C VAL A 267 4.55 -8.29 4.29
N VAL A 268 5.52 -7.37 4.25
CA VAL A 268 6.73 -7.52 3.42
C VAL A 268 7.63 -8.64 3.93
N ALA A 269 7.78 -8.78 5.25
CA ALA A 269 8.45 -9.93 5.85
C ALA A 269 7.76 -11.25 5.45
N GLY A 270 6.44 -11.22 5.22
CA GLY A 270 5.59 -12.27 4.67
C GLY A 270 5.98 -12.84 3.29
N ASN A 271 7.06 -12.38 2.67
CA ASN A 271 7.52 -12.74 1.33
C ASN A 271 6.53 -12.32 0.21
N ILE A 272 5.67 -11.36 0.53
CA ILE A 272 4.83 -10.65 -0.43
C ILE A 272 5.67 -9.46 -0.90
N ARG A 273 6.00 -9.43 -2.20
CA ARG A 273 6.80 -8.44 -2.95
C ARG A 273 6.94 -7.08 -2.22
N ARG A 274 8.18 -6.55 -2.12
CA ARG A 274 8.52 -5.23 -1.51
C ARG A 274 7.35 -4.24 -1.65
N SER A 275 6.61 -4.03 -0.56
CA SER A 275 5.54 -3.03 -0.52
C SER A 275 6.19 -1.67 -0.75
N ALA A 276 5.66 -0.92 -1.71
CA ALA A 276 6.02 0.47 -1.91
C ALA A 276 5.01 1.30 -1.13
N GLY A 277 5.45 2.06 -0.13
CA GLY A 277 4.61 3.00 0.59
C GLY A 277 4.81 4.45 0.12
N MET A 278 3.75 5.24 0.20
CA MET A 278 3.77 6.70 0.07
C MET A 278 2.94 7.29 1.20
N ARG A 279 3.50 8.25 1.94
CA ARG A 279 2.81 8.92 3.06
C ARG A 279 2.79 10.41 2.79
N GLN A 280 1.58 10.98 2.69
CA GLN A 280 1.37 12.39 2.43
C GLN A 280 1.02 13.11 3.73
N PHE A 281 1.74 14.18 4.00
CA PHE A 281 1.54 15.05 5.15
C PHE A 281 1.30 16.46 4.64
N ILE A 282 0.43 17.23 5.32
CA ILE A 282 0.26 18.65 4.97
C ILE A 282 1.59 19.39 5.16
N SER A 283 1.85 20.42 4.36
CA SER A 283 3.14 21.14 4.35
C SER A 283 3.59 21.67 5.71
N ASP A 284 2.63 22.02 6.56
CA ASP A 284 2.85 22.66 7.86
C ASP A 284 3.00 21.64 9.01
N ASP A 285 2.90 20.34 8.69
CA ASP A 285 3.16 19.26 9.64
C ASP A 285 4.66 18.98 9.78
N GLU A 286 5.28 19.69 10.72
CA GLU A 286 6.70 19.54 11.05
C GLU A 286 7.06 18.16 11.61
N LEU A 287 6.12 17.46 12.27
CA LEU A 287 6.35 16.10 12.74
C LEU A 287 6.49 15.15 11.56
N GLY A 288 5.54 15.19 10.62
CA GLY A 288 5.57 14.40 9.39
C GLY A 288 6.76 14.73 8.49
N ALA A 289 7.09 16.02 8.35
CA ALA A 289 8.19 16.50 7.51
C ALA A 289 9.57 16.01 7.97
N ASN A 290 9.76 15.85 9.28
CA ASN A 290 11.03 15.50 9.90
C ASN A 290 11.03 14.07 10.49
N ALA A 291 9.94 13.31 10.30
CA ALA A 291 9.76 11.96 10.85
C ALA A 291 10.90 10.99 10.47
N LYS A 292 11.58 11.21 9.34
CA LYS A 292 12.69 10.37 8.86
C LYS A 292 14.08 10.99 9.04
N ASP A 293 14.17 12.15 9.68
CA ASP A 293 15.45 12.81 9.90
C ASP A 293 16.29 12.02 10.91
N ASN A 294 17.57 11.82 10.60
CA ASN A 294 18.49 10.99 11.38
C ASN A 294 17.92 9.59 11.68
N LEU A 295 17.20 9.00 10.71
CA LEU A 295 16.67 7.65 10.87
C LEU A 295 17.82 6.63 11.00
N TRP A 296 18.87 6.80 10.20
CA TRP A 296 20.13 6.09 10.35
C TRP A 296 21.08 6.96 11.16
N GLN A 297 21.68 6.38 12.20
CA GLN A 297 22.62 7.04 13.09
C GLN A 297 23.83 6.15 13.29
N GLN A 298 25.01 6.73 13.48
CA GLN A 298 26.19 5.97 13.89
C GLN A 298 26.26 5.87 15.41
N ASP A 299 26.57 4.68 15.93
CA ASP A 299 26.92 4.50 17.34
C ASP A 299 28.34 5.03 17.64
N GLU A 300 28.75 4.95 18.91
CA GLU A 300 30.08 5.40 19.36
C GLU A 300 31.25 4.67 18.67
N SER A 301 30.99 3.50 18.09
CA SER A 301 31.96 2.70 17.33
C SER A 301 31.90 2.95 15.82
N GLY A 302 31.04 3.86 15.35
CA GLY A 302 30.84 4.18 13.94
C GLY A 302 29.91 3.22 13.19
N ASN A 303 29.27 2.26 13.86
CA ASN A 303 28.32 1.34 13.21
C ASN A 303 26.98 2.03 12.97
N TRP A 304 26.42 1.84 11.78
CA TRP A 304 25.09 2.34 11.46
C TRP A 304 24.02 1.51 12.17
N ARG A 305 23.14 2.20 12.91
CA ARG A 305 21.93 1.66 13.52
C ARG A 305 20.72 2.50 13.13
N ILE A 306 19.55 1.89 13.22
CA ILE A 306 18.25 2.56 13.09
C ILE A 306 17.56 2.55 14.44
N ASP A 307 16.85 3.63 14.76
CA ASP A 307 15.98 3.67 15.93
C ASP A 307 14.88 2.59 15.79
N PRO A 308 14.81 1.59 16.69
CA PRO A 308 13.83 0.53 16.59
C PRO A 308 12.37 0.99 16.67
N GLU A 309 12.09 2.17 17.26
CA GLU A 309 10.72 2.73 17.29
C GLU A 309 10.33 3.41 15.97
N ARG A 310 11.31 3.69 15.11
CA ARG A 310 11.13 4.40 13.84
C ARG A 310 11.50 3.54 12.62
N ASP A 311 11.95 2.30 12.81
CA ASP A 311 12.42 1.41 11.73
C ASP A 311 11.38 1.24 10.61
N SER A 312 10.10 1.14 10.97
CA SER A 312 9.00 0.99 10.01
C SER A 312 8.84 2.19 9.06
N LEU A 313 9.29 3.40 9.41
CA LEU A 313 9.25 4.57 8.51
C LEU A 313 10.06 4.39 7.21
N ARG A 314 10.93 3.38 7.11
CA ARG A 314 11.60 3.02 5.85
C ARG A 314 10.66 2.39 4.82
N MET A 315 9.47 1.95 5.24
CA MET A 315 8.52 1.25 4.37
C MET A 315 7.85 2.17 3.35
N ALA A 316 7.94 3.48 3.55
CA ALA A 316 7.36 4.47 2.66
C ALA A 316 8.30 5.67 2.40
N ASN A 317 8.11 6.34 1.27
CA ASN A 317 8.65 7.69 1.06
C ASN A 317 7.63 8.70 1.60
N HIS A 318 8.10 9.86 2.06
CA HIS A 318 7.23 10.92 2.58
C HIS A 318 7.13 12.07 1.57
N THR A 319 5.92 12.60 1.39
CA THR A 319 5.66 13.77 0.54
C THR A 319 4.96 14.85 1.35
N ARG A 320 5.48 16.08 1.32
CA ARG A 320 4.80 17.26 1.88
C ARG A 320 3.86 17.85 0.85
N VAL A 321 2.58 17.99 1.21
CA VAL A 321 1.51 18.49 0.35
C VAL A 321 1.22 19.93 0.72
N PHE A 322 1.49 20.84 -0.21
CA PHE A 322 1.18 22.25 -0.08
C PHE A 322 -0.21 22.52 -0.67
N HIS A 323 -1.11 23.11 0.13
CA HIS A 323 -2.40 23.64 -0.35
C HIS A 323 -2.33 25.11 -0.79
N ARG A 324 -1.13 25.69 -0.75
CA ARG A 324 -0.74 26.94 -1.39
C ARG A 324 0.43 26.68 -2.34
N LYS A 325 0.76 27.64 -3.19
CA LYS A 325 2.00 27.57 -3.97
C LYS A 325 3.19 27.61 -3.01
N PRO A 326 4.11 26.64 -3.05
CA PRO A 326 5.32 26.68 -2.22
C PRO A 326 6.19 27.89 -2.61
N THR A 327 6.87 28.46 -1.62
CA THR A 327 7.82 29.55 -1.85
C THR A 327 9.09 29.04 -2.53
N LEU A 328 9.93 29.95 -3.01
CA LEU A 328 11.22 29.59 -3.57
C LEU A 328 12.11 28.91 -2.52
N ASP A 329 12.13 29.44 -1.29
CA ASP A 329 12.96 28.89 -0.21
C ASP A 329 12.51 27.48 0.18
N GLU A 330 11.20 27.24 0.28
CA GLU A 330 10.66 25.90 0.54
C GLU A 330 11.03 24.90 -0.57
N CYS A 331 11.00 25.34 -1.84
CA CYS A 331 11.47 24.53 -2.96
C CYS A 331 12.97 24.22 -2.86
N ILE A 332 13.79 25.22 -2.52
CA ILE A 332 15.25 25.06 -2.35
C ILE A 332 15.56 24.08 -1.21
N ASP A 333 14.89 24.22 -0.08
CA ASP A 333 15.10 23.36 1.08
C ASP A 333 14.64 21.91 0.80
N ALA A 334 13.54 21.74 0.08
CA ALA A 334 13.10 20.42 -0.39
C ALA A 334 14.15 19.75 -1.29
N VAL A 335 14.66 20.47 -2.29
CA VAL A 335 15.72 19.95 -3.19
C VAL A 335 17.00 19.65 -2.42
N ARG A 336 17.38 20.51 -1.46
CA ARG A 336 18.55 20.28 -0.60
C ARG A 336 18.37 19.01 0.25
N LYS A 337 17.19 18.81 0.85
CA LYS A 337 16.88 17.59 1.62
C LYS A 337 16.98 16.35 0.73
N GLN A 338 16.43 16.38 -0.48
CA GLN A 338 16.51 15.27 -1.44
C GLN A 338 17.94 14.93 -1.83
N TYR A 339 18.81 15.94 -2.00
CA TYR A 339 20.21 15.73 -2.29
C TYR A 339 20.95 14.97 -1.18
N TYR A 340 20.68 15.29 0.09
CA TYR A 340 21.41 14.69 1.23
C TYR A 340 20.82 13.37 1.74
N SER A 341 19.50 13.15 1.61
CA SER A 341 18.84 11.96 2.19
C SER A 341 18.00 11.16 1.21
N GLY A 342 17.69 11.69 0.03
CA GLY A 342 16.69 11.12 -0.88
C GLY A 342 15.23 11.38 -0.45
N GLU A 343 15.01 12.02 0.72
CA GLU A 343 13.69 12.43 1.22
C GLU A 343 13.43 13.93 1.00
N GLY A 344 12.21 14.40 1.26
CA GLY A 344 11.83 15.81 1.06
C GLY A 344 11.10 16.04 -0.25
N ALA A 345 10.38 15.03 -0.75
CA ALA A 345 9.45 15.22 -1.85
C ALA A 345 8.36 16.22 -1.45
N ILE A 346 7.98 17.09 -2.39
CA ILE A 346 6.91 18.06 -2.20
C ILE A 346 5.93 17.98 -3.36
N GLN A 347 4.69 18.38 -3.11
CA GLN A 347 3.64 18.51 -4.11
C GLN A 347 2.83 19.77 -3.85
N TRP A 348 2.45 20.48 -4.91
CA TRP A 348 1.41 21.51 -4.82
C TRP A 348 0.06 20.90 -5.23
N ALA A 349 -0.85 20.76 -4.27
CA ALA A 349 -2.16 20.13 -4.48
C ALA A 349 -2.99 20.90 -5.52
N GLY A 350 -2.93 22.23 -5.53
CA GLY A 350 -3.69 23.07 -6.47
C GLY A 350 -3.39 22.75 -7.94
N GLU A 351 -2.11 22.60 -8.30
CA GLU A 351 -1.72 22.24 -9.68
C GLU A 351 -2.10 20.79 -10.03
N ALA A 352 -1.97 19.86 -9.08
CA ALA A 352 -2.39 18.48 -9.28
C ALA A 352 -3.91 18.38 -9.55
N VAL A 353 -4.72 19.02 -8.72
CA VAL A 353 -6.17 19.09 -8.88
C VAL A 353 -6.54 19.79 -10.18
N ALA A 354 -5.88 20.90 -10.52
CA ALA A 354 -6.17 21.62 -11.76
C ALA A 354 -5.93 20.75 -13.01
N ARG A 355 -4.79 20.04 -13.06
CA ARG A 355 -4.45 19.13 -14.17
C ARG A 355 -5.41 17.95 -14.25
N ALA A 356 -5.81 17.41 -13.10
CA ALA A 356 -6.77 16.30 -13.03
C ALA A 356 -8.21 16.70 -13.39
N ASN A 357 -8.48 18.01 -13.55
CA ASN A 357 -9.77 18.57 -13.94
C ASN A 357 -9.70 19.29 -15.30
N VAL A 358 -8.77 18.90 -16.19
CA VAL A 358 -8.61 19.50 -17.53
C VAL A 358 -9.87 19.40 -18.40
N ASP A 359 -10.78 18.46 -18.10
CA ASP A 359 -12.08 18.35 -18.75
C ASP A 359 -12.99 19.56 -18.47
N VAL A 360 -12.82 20.21 -17.32
CA VAL A 360 -13.57 21.42 -16.89
C VAL A 360 -12.71 22.68 -17.06
N LEU A 361 -11.45 22.61 -16.63
CA LEU A 361 -10.43 23.66 -16.72
C LEU A 361 -9.68 23.59 -18.05
N ASN A 362 -10.43 23.59 -19.15
CA ASN A 362 -9.93 23.32 -20.50
C ASN A 362 -9.27 24.53 -21.20
N THR A 363 -9.13 25.66 -20.51
CA THR A 363 -8.41 26.85 -21.01
C THR A 363 -7.46 27.38 -19.95
N GLU A 364 -6.39 28.06 -20.38
CA GLU A 364 -5.41 28.64 -19.47
C GLU A 364 -6.07 29.65 -18.52
N ASP A 365 -6.98 30.51 -18.99
CA ASP A 365 -7.69 31.48 -18.14
C ASP A 365 -8.50 30.80 -17.01
N LYS A 366 -9.22 29.72 -17.33
CA LYS A 366 -9.97 28.96 -16.32
C LYS A 366 -9.03 28.33 -15.32
N LYS A 367 -7.93 27.72 -15.79
CA LYS A 367 -6.90 27.13 -14.94
C LYS A 367 -6.27 28.19 -14.02
N CYS A 368 -5.84 29.33 -14.56
CA CYS A 368 -5.27 30.43 -13.78
C CYS A 368 -6.24 30.95 -12.72
N LYS A 369 -7.52 31.13 -13.08
CA LYS A 369 -8.55 31.55 -12.12
C LYS A 369 -8.73 30.50 -11.01
N PHE A 370 -8.83 29.22 -11.37
CA PHE A 370 -8.92 28.13 -10.39
C PHE A 370 -7.73 28.11 -9.44
N LEU A 371 -6.50 28.22 -9.96
CA LEU A 371 -5.27 28.19 -9.14
C LEU A 371 -5.18 29.40 -8.21
N ASN A 372 -5.60 30.58 -8.67
CA ASN A 372 -5.66 31.78 -7.83
C ASN A 372 -6.65 31.61 -6.68
N LEU A 373 -7.85 31.07 -6.95
CA LEU A 373 -8.83 30.74 -5.92
C LEU A 373 -8.30 29.66 -4.98
N TYR A 374 -7.69 28.60 -5.50
CA TYR A 374 -7.18 27.49 -4.69
C TYR A 374 -6.11 27.96 -3.71
N ASN A 375 -5.21 28.83 -4.17
CA ASN A 375 -4.13 29.38 -3.34
C ASN A 375 -4.65 30.27 -2.18
N GLN A 376 -5.87 30.80 -2.30
CA GLN A 376 -6.53 31.57 -1.24
C GLN A 376 -7.37 30.66 -0.36
N ASN A 377 -8.20 29.83 -0.98
CA ASN A 377 -9.15 28.93 -0.34
C ASN A 377 -9.55 27.77 -1.27
N PRO A 378 -9.13 26.53 -0.99
CA PRO A 378 -9.52 25.37 -1.78
C PRO A 378 -11.04 25.18 -1.96
N VAL A 379 -11.86 25.61 -0.98
CA VAL A 379 -13.32 25.51 -1.05
C VAL A 379 -13.88 26.41 -2.17
N GLU A 380 -13.35 27.61 -2.33
CA GLU A 380 -13.78 28.53 -3.41
C GLU A 380 -13.38 28.02 -4.79
N ALA A 381 -12.21 27.39 -4.89
CA ALA A 381 -11.79 26.73 -6.13
C ALA A 381 -12.74 25.57 -6.50
N GLY A 382 -13.18 24.79 -5.52
CA GLY A 382 -14.20 23.76 -5.71
C GLY A 382 -15.56 24.34 -6.16
N ALA A 383 -16.00 25.44 -5.54
CA ALA A 383 -17.21 26.14 -5.96
C ALA A 383 -17.12 26.64 -7.42
N TYR A 384 -15.93 27.09 -7.84
CA TYR A 384 -15.70 27.48 -9.23
C TYR A 384 -15.79 26.30 -10.21
N LEU A 385 -15.29 25.11 -9.86
CA LEU A 385 -15.51 23.91 -10.70
C LEU A 385 -17.00 23.62 -10.88
N LYS A 386 -17.78 23.70 -9.80
CA LYS A 386 -19.23 23.50 -9.83
C LYS A 386 -19.93 24.55 -10.70
N GLN A 387 -19.53 25.82 -10.60
CA GLN A 387 -20.05 26.90 -11.45
C GLN A 387 -19.75 26.67 -12.94
N LEU A 388 -18.58 26.12 -13.27
CA LEU A 388 -18.23 25.80 -14.66
C LEU A 388 -18.98 24.59 -15.21
N LYS A 389 -19.47 23.71 -14.34
CA LYS A 389 -20.20 22.49 -14.71
C LYS A 389 -21.20 22.11 -13.62
N ASP A 390 -22.43 22.60 -13.78
CA ASP A 390 -23.52 22.42 -12.81
C ASP A 390 -23.88 20.95 -12.53
N SER A 391 -23.51 20.03 -13.42
CA SER A 391 -23.74 18.59 -13.23
C SER A 391 -22.88 17.96 -12.14
N ILE A 392 -21.84 18.65 -11.64
CA ILE A 392 -20.97 18.16 -10.58
C ILE A 392 -21.74 18.18 -9.26
N ASN A 393 -22.09 16.99 -8.76
CA ASN A 393 -22.70 16.81 -7.46
C ASN A 393 -21.64 16.87 -6.33
N PRO A 394 -22.04 16.90 -5.03
CA PRO A 394 -21.09 17.01 -3.92
C PRO A 394 -20.04 15.90 -3.87
N GLU A 395 -20.41 14.65 -4.14
CA GLU A 395 -19.51 13.49 -4.13
C GLU A 395 -18.47 13.57 -5.26
N GLU A 396 -18.90 13.94 -6.47
CA GLU A 396 -17.97 14.16 -7.59
C GLU A 396 -17.05 15.35 -7.31
N LEU A 397 -17.56 16.41 -6.67
CA LEU A 397 -16.72 17.56 -6.30
C LEU A 397 -15.65 17.16 -5.29
N GLU A 398 -16.01 16.44 -4.24
CA GLU A 398 -15.06 15.91 -3.25
C GLU A 398 -14.01 15.03 -3.92
N HIS A 399 -14.43 14.07 -4.74
CA HIS A 399 -13.52 13.21 -5.49
C HIS A 399 -12.58 14.03 -6.40
N ARG A 400 -13.09 15.04 -7.12
CA ARG A 400 -12.30 15.93 -7.99
C ARG A 400 -11.28 16.76 -7.22
N MET A 401 -11.67 17.30 -6.07
CA MET A 401 -10.80 18.09 -5.20
C MET A 401 -9.77 17.22 -4.47
N GLY A 402 -10.06 15.93 -4.27
CA GLY A 402 -9.15 14.92 -3.72
C GLY A 402 -8.13 14.37 -4.73
N ARG A 403 -8.16 14.76 -6.01
CA ARG A 403 -7.21 14.29 -7.06
C ARG A 403 -5.79 14.85 -6.94
N PHE A 404 -5.33 15.09 -5.72
CA PHE A 404 -3.92 15.29 -5.37
C PHE A 404 -3.35 14.08 -4.62
N ALA A 405 -4.20 13.19 -4.12
CA ALA A 405 -3.77 12.00 -3.38
C ALA A 405 -2.87 11.13 -4.26
N LEU A 406 -1.66 10.85 -3.77
CA LEU A 406 -0.62 10.13 -4.49
C LEU A 406 -0.63 8.66 -4.10
N ASN A 407 -0.36 7.84 -5.10
CA ASN A 407 -0.03 6.45 -4.90
C ASN A 407 1.45 6.22 -5.27
N PRO A 408 2.07 5.10 -4.83
CA PRO A 408 3.49 4.84 -5.07
C PRO A 408 3.91 4.71 -6.55
N CYS A 409 2.94 4.58 -7.46
CA CYS A 409 3.18 4.51 -8.91
C CYS A 409 3.14 5.89 -9.59
N GLY A 410 2.67 6.94 -8.91
CA GLY A 410 2.49 8.29 -9.45
C GLY A 410 3.76 9.14 -9.50
N LYS A 411 4.94 8.53 -9.70
CA LYS A 411 6.21 9.25 -9.84
C LYS A 411 6.32 9.98 -11.17
#